data_AF-A0A526XMM1-F1
#
_entry.id   AF-A0A526XMM1-F1
#
_cell.length_a   1.000
_cell.length_b   1.000
_cell.length_c   1.000
_cell.angle_alpha   90.00
_cell.angle_beta   90.00
_cell.angle_gamma   90.00
#
_symmetry.space_group_name_H-M   'P 1'
#
loop_
_entity.id
_entity.type
_entity.pdbx_description
1 polymer ?
#
loop_
_entity_poly.entity_id
_entity_poly.type
_entity_poly.pdbx_seq_one_letter_code
_entity_poly.pdbx_strand_id
1 'polypeptide(L)' 'SMVKLDGGETAIRGKALMIHGGQDDYKSQPAGDAGKRQACAVIE' A
#
# COMPACT_ATOMS: atom_id res chain seq x y z
N SER A 1 12.30 5.85 -6.10
CA SER A 1 12.36 4.41 -6.39
C SER A 1 11.01 3.95 -6.90
N MET A 2 10.94 3.09 -7.91
CA MET A 2 9.68 2.49 -8.37
C MET A 2 9.54 1.08 -7.81
N VAL A 3 8.30 0.67 -7.53
CA VAL A 3 7.98 -0.73 -7.22
C VAL A 3 8.13 -1.59 -8.48
N LYS A 4 8.45 -2.88 -8.30
CA LYS A 4 8.58 -3.86 -9.39
C LYS A 4 7.45 -4.89 -9.29
N LEU A 5 6.92 -5.29 -10.45
CA LEU A 5 5.93 -6.37 -10.51
C LEU A 5 6.55 -7.72 -10.15
N ASP A 6 7.73 -8.00 -10.70
CA ASP A 6 8.40 -9.29 -10.63
C ASP A 6 9.91 -9.14 -10.31
N GLY A 7 10.57 -10.26 -9.99
CA GLY A 7 12.05 -10.36 -9.96
C GLY A 7 12.73 -9.93 -8.65
N GLY A 8 12.42 -10.61 -7.54
CA GLY A 8 13.11 -10.46 -6.26
C GLY A 8 12.15 -10.35 -5.06
N GLU A 9 12.70 -10.24 -3.85
CA GLU A 9 11.91 -10.25 -2.59
C GLU A 9 10.91 -9.08 -2.47
N THR A 10 11.15 -7.99 -3.20
CA THR A 10 10.31 -6.78 -3.19
C THR A 10 9.25 -6.75 -4.29
N ALA A 11 9.13 -7.81 -5.10
CA ALA A 11 8.08 -7.95 -6.13
C ALA A 11 6.68 -7.88 -5.51
N ILE A 12 5.73 -7.24 -6.18
CA ILE A 12 4.40 -6.92 -5.59
C ILE A 12 3.25 -7.80 -6.07
N ARG A 13 3.41 -8.66 -7.09
CA ARG A 13 2.36 -9.62 -7.47
C ARG A 13 1.97 -10.49 -6.27
N GLY A 14 0.68 -10.74 -6.11
CA GLY A 14 0.11 -11.48 -4.98
C GLY A 14 0.01 -10.68 -3.67
N LYS A 15 0.49 -9.44 -3.61
CA LYS A 15 0.23 -8.53 -2.48
C LYS A 15 -1.09 -7.78 -2.68
N ALA A 16 -1.58 -7.13 -1.62
CA ALA A 16 -2.78 -6.30 -1.68
C ALA A 16 -2.43 -4.82 -1.88
N LEU A 17 -3.06 -4.17 -2.86
CA LEU A 17 -3.16 -2.72 -2.92
C LEU A 17 -4.28 -2.26 -1.97
N MET A 18 -3.98 -1.26 -1.12
CA MET A 18 -4.91 -0.77 -0.10
C MET A 18 -5.20 0.73 -0.32
N ILE A 19 -6.48 1.08 -0.41
CA ILE A 19 -6.94 2.47 -0.43
C ILE A 19 -7.47 2.83 0.96
N HIS A 20 -6.99 3.94 1.49
CA HIS A 20 -7.44 4.50 2.76
C HIS A 20 -8.46 5.63 2.54
N GLY A 21 -9.30 5.91 3.54
CA GLY A 21 -10.37 6.91 3.48
C GLY A 21 -9.94 8.33 3.85
N GLY A 22 -8.74 8.49 4.41
CA GLY A 22 -8.10 9.75 4.73
C GLY A 22 -6.77 9.91 3.98
N GLN A 23 -6.21 11.11 4.05
CA GLN A 23 -4.90 11.41 3.50
C GLN A 23 -3.79 10.88 4.42
N ASP A 24 -2.75 10.29 3.86
CA ASP A 24 -1.53 9.96 4.58
C ASP A 24 -0.77 11.25 4.95
N ASP A 25 -0.39 11.40 6.21
CA ASP A 25 0.26 12.58 6.76
C ASP A 25 1.80 12.56 6.65
N TYR A 26 2.38 11.43 6.21
CA TYR A 26 3.82 11.16 6.07
C TYR A 26 4.65 11.37 7.36
N LYS A 27 4.01 11.39 8.53
CA LYS A 27 4.66 11.70 9.82
C LYS A 27 4.28 10.69 10.88
N SER A 28 2.98 10.53 11.13
CA SER A 28 2.46 9.69 12.20
C SER A 28 2.73 8.23 11.89
N GLN A 29 3.37 7.54 12.83
CA GLN A 29 3.67 6.12 12.68
C GLN A 29 2.71 5.29 13.52
N PRO A 30 2.27 4.12 13.04
CA PRO A 30 2.82 3.37 11.90
C PRO A 30 2.08 3.54 10.56
N ALA A 31 0.94 4.25 10.51
CA ALA A 31 0.02 4.20 9.36
C ALA A 31 -0.34 5.58 8.77
N GLY A 32 0.43 6.62 9.08
CA GLY A 32 0.29 7.94 8.45
C GLY A 32 -1.03 8.66 8.72
N ASP A 33 -1.74 8.32 9.80
CA ASP A 33 -3.10 8.79 10.07
C ASP A 33 -4.08 8.67 8.87
N ALA A 34 -3.84 7.68 7.99
CA ALA A 34 -4.57 7.57 6.73
C ALA A 34 -6.06 7.17 6.92
N GLY A 35 -6.50 6.84 8.13
CA GLY A 35 -7.88 6.46 8.42
C GLY A 35 -8.26 5.05 7.95
N LYS A 36 -9.57 4.81 7.81
CA LYS A 36 -10.14 3.47 7.53
C LYS A 36 -9.73 2.93 6.15
N ARG A 37 -9.67 1.60 6.04
CA ARG A 37 -9.43 0.88 4.78
C ARG A 37 -10.70 0.89 3.92
N GLN A 38 -10.72 1.67 2.84
CA GLN A 38 -11.90 1.89 2.00
C GLN A 38 -12.09 0.81 0.93
N ALA A 39 -10.99 0.31 0.34
CA ALA A 39 -11.02 -0.74 -0.68
C ALA A 39 -9.66 -1.45 -0.77
N CYS A 40 -9.67 -2.75 -1.06
CA CYS A 40 -8.48 -3.54 -1.39
C CYS A 40 -8.68 -4.36 -2.66
N ALA A 41 -7.57 -4.68 -3.31
CA ALA A 41 -7.52 -5.69 -4.37
C ALA A 41 -6.15 -6.38 -4.35
N VAL A 42 -6.12 -7.64 -4.82
CA VAL A 42 -4.86 -8.34 -5.10
C VAL A 42 -4.24 -7.75 -6.36
N ILE A 43 -2.92 -7.61 -6.37
CA ILE A 43 -2.16 -7.24 -7.57
C ILE A 43 -1.87 -8.53 -8.34
N GLU A 44 -2.47 -8.68 -9.52
CA GLU A 44 -2.32 -9.83 -10.43
C GLU A 44 -1.14 -9.68 -11.39
#